data_AF-A0A9D8BWX9-F1
#
_entry.id   AF-A0A9D8BWX9-F1
#
_cell.length_a   1.000
_cell.length_b   1.000
_cell.length_c   1.000
_cell.angle_alpha   90.00
_cell.angle_beta   90.00
_cell.angle_gamma   90.00
#
_symmetry.space_group_name_H-M   'P 1'
#
loop_
_entity.id
_entity.type
_entity.pdbx_description
1 polymer ?
#
loop_
_entity_poly.entity_id
_entity_poly.type
_entity_poly.pdbx_seq_one_letter_code
_entity_poly.pdbx_strand_id
1 'polypeptide(L)'
;KTLKFDPSARPETPRQIAIVKDLLSHIDADCDYQVWRDCVWAALSTGWDCAEDLAYEWSQTAPERFDFDAFWTVVNSYEADREDPITLGTLYFYARLGVAS
;
A
#
# COMPACT_ATOMS: atom_id res chain seq x y z
N LYS A 1 -14.66 -7.65 7.60
CA LYS A 1 -13.84 -8.73 7.00
C LYS A 1 -12.95 -9.27 8.12
N THR A 2 -13.14 -10.51 8.57
CA THR A 2 -12.40 -11.04 9.73
C THR A 2 -10.99 -11.41 9.29
N LEU A 3 -10.01 -10.57 9.59
CA LEU A 3 -8.60 -10.91 9.44
C LEU A 3 -8.29 -12.06 10.41
N LYS A 4 -7.84 -13.21 9.89
CA LYS A 4 -7.32 -14.28 10.74
C LYS A 4 -6.05 -13.78 11.42
N PHE A 5 -5.91 -14.04 12.71
CA PHE A 5 -4.69 -13.71 13.46
C PHE A 5 -3.49 -14.43 12.83
N ASP A 6 -2.63 -13.68 12.17
CA ASP A 6 -1.36 -14.16 11.64
C ASP A 6 -0.24 -13.74 12.62
N PRO A 7 0.38 -14.68 13.35
CA PRO A 7 1.46 -14.38 14.29
C PRO A 7 2.75 -13.87 13.61
N SER A 8 2.83 -13.93 12.27
CA SER A 8 3.90 -13.30 11.48
C SER A 8 3.57 -11.89 10.99
N ALA A 9 2.32 -11.42 11.22
CA ALA A 9 1.92 -10.07 10.87
C ALA A 9 2.75 -9.04 11.64
N ARG A 10 3.28 -8.05 10.91
CA ARG A 10 4.02 -6.94 11.52
C ARG A 10 3.05 -6.15 12.41
N PRO A 11 3.41 -5.81 13.66
CA PRO A 11 2.51 -5.06 14.53
C PRO A 11 2.37 -3.61 14.08
N GLU A 12 1.16 -3.06 14.20
CA GLU A 12 0.87 -1.65 13.99
C GLU A 12 1.51 -0.82 15.11
N THR A 13 2.65 -0.22 14.82
CA THR A 13 3.39 0.63 15.77
C THR A 13 3.83 1.90 15.07
N PRO A 14 4.02 3.03 15.80
CA PRO A 14 4.48 4.27 15.19
C PRO A 14 5.74 4.12 14.35
N ARG A 15 6.68 3.26 14.79
CA ARG A 15 7.90 2.95 14.04
C ARG A 15 7.61 2.24 12.72
N GLN A 16 6.74 1.24 12.73
CA GLN A 16 6.40 0.49 11.52
C GLN A 16 5.58 1.35 10.54
N ILE A 17 4.67 2.18 11.05
CA ILE A 17 3.94 3.18 10.26
C ILE A 17 4.91 4.15 9.59
N ALA A 18 5.89 4.69 10.34
CA ALA A 18 6.90 5.59 9.78
C ALA A 18 7.72 4.94 8.67
N ILE A 19 8.07 3.65 8.81
CA ILE A 19 8.76 2.89 7.75
C ILE A 19 7.89 2.78 6.49
N VAL A 20 6.59 2.50 6.62
CA VAL A 20 5.69 2.40 5.46
C VAL A 20 5.54 3.77 4.77
N LYS A 21 5.39 4.85 5.54
CA LYS A 21 5.37 6.23 4.99
C LYS A 21 6.66 6.56 4.24
N ASP A 22 7.82 6.22 4.81
CA ASP A 22 9.14 6.42 4.20
C ASP A 22 9.26 5.66 2.87
N LEU A 23 8.87 4.38 2.85
CA LEU A 23 8.86 3.57 1.61
C LEU A 23 7.96 4.17 0.53
N LEU A 24 6.72 4.56 0.89
CA LEU A 24 5.78 5.19 -0.05
C LEU A 24 6.32 6.52 -0.57
N SER A 25 7.06 7.29 0.22
CA SER A 25 7.67 8.55 -0.21
C SER A 25 8.74 8.41 -1.30
N HIS A 26 9.28 7.19 -1.47
CA HIS A 26 10.23 6.86 -2.53
C HIS A 26 9.56 6.34 -3.82
N ILE A 27 8.23 6.27 -3.86
CA ILE A 27 7.46 5.79 -5.00
C ILE A 27 6.57 6.94 -5.48
N ASP A 28 6.74 7.37 -6.72
CA ASP A 28 5.86 8.38 -7.30
C ASP A 28 4.44 7.80 -7.48
N ALA A 29 3.43 8.50 -6.94
CA ALA A 29 2.03 8.11 -7.12
C ALA A 29 1.55 8.38 -8.56
N ASP A 30 2.24 9.22 -9.34
CA ASP A 30 2.05 9.36 -10.79
C ASP A 30 2.75 8.20 -11.52
N CYS A 31 2.29 6.99 -11.24
CA CYS A 31 2.81 5.76 -11.84
C CYS A 31 1.71 5.01 -12.61
N ASP A 32 2.10 3.94 -13.30
CA ASP A 32 1.14 3.10 -13.99
C ASP A 32 0.17 2.45 -13.01
N TYR A 33 -1.06 2.23 -13.47
CA TYR A 33 -2.15 1.69 -12.66
C TYR A 33 -1.77 0.42 -11.91
N GLN A 34 -0.99 -0.48 -12.53
CA GLN A 34 -0.54 -1.71 -11.88
C GLN A 34 0.35 -1.44 -10.67
N VAL A 35 1.35 -0.56 -10.81
CA VAL A 35 2.25 -0.17 -9.71
C VAL A 35 1.45 0.49 -8.60
N TRP A 36 0.57 1.42 -8.98
CA TRP A 36 -0.29 2.12 -8.03
C TRP A 36 -1.18 1.18 -7.22
N ARG A 37 -1.92 0.29 -7.90
CA ARG A 37 -2.77 -0.72 -7.29
C ARG A 37 -1.98 -1.65 -6.38
N ASP A 38 -0.80 -2.09 -6.82
CA ASP A 38 0.04 -3.01 -6.06
C ASP A 38 0.59 -2.34 -4.79
N CYS A 39 0.93 -1.04 -4.84
CA CYS A 39 1.29 -0.27 -3.65
C CYS A 39 0.12 -0.12 -2.65
N VAL A 40 -1.08 0.20 -3.14
CA VAL A 40 -2.30 0.26 -2.30
C VAL A 40 -2.49 -1.09 -1.61
N TRP A 41 -2.54 -2.19 -2.36
CA TRP A 41 -2.72 -3.53 -1.80
C TRP A 41 -1.58 -3.96 -0.88
N ALA A 42 -0.35 -3.51 -1.11
CA ALA A 42 0.77 -3.77 -0.21
C ALA A 42 0.60 -3.07 1.15
N ALA A 43 0.07 -1.85 1.19
CA ALA A 43 -0.31 -1.20 2.45
C ALA A 43 -1.43 -1.98 3.15
N LEU A 44 -2.50 -2.34 2.44
CA LEU A 44 -3.63 -3.13 2.98
C LEU A 44 -3.19 -4.52 3.48
N SER A 45 -2.13 -5.10 2.91
CA SER A 45 -1.60 -6.41 3.33
C SER A 45 -1.08 -6.44 4.76
N THR A 46 -0.81 -5.26 5.36
CA THR A 46 -0.44 -5.16 6.77
C THR A 46 -1.57 -5.53 7.72
N GLY A 47 -2.83 -5.40 7.28
CA GLY A 47 -4.01 -5.56 8.13
C GLY A 47 -4.13 -4.50 9.23
N TRP A 48 -3.39 -3.40 9.13
CA TRP A 48 -3.44 -2.29 10.09
C TRP A 48 -4.68 -1.43 9.91
N ASP A 49 -5.15 -0.83 10.99
CA ASP A 49 -6.32 0.06 10.96
C ASP A 49 -6.02 1.31 10.11
N CYS A 50 -4.78 1.84 10.17
CA CYS A 50 -4.37 2.98 9.36
C CYS A 50 -3.96 2.66 7.91
N ALA A 51 -4.02 1.39 7.46
CA ALA A 51 -3.48 0.99 6.16
C ALA A 51 -4.14 1.71 4.98
N GLU A 52 -5.46 1.89 5.04
CA GLU A 52 -6.22 2.60 4.02
C GLU A 52 -5.84 4.10 3.98
N ASP A 53 -5.69 4.73 5.14
CA ASP A 53 -5.25 6.12 5.25
C ASP A 53 -3.84 6.33 4.67
N LEU A 54 -2.91 5.42 4.95
CA LEU A 54 -1.55 5.47 4.39
C LEU A 54 -1.57 5.40 2.86
N ALA A 55 -2.35 4.49 2.30
CA ALA A 55 -2.48 4.33 0.85
C ALA A 55 -3.19 5.54 0.22
N TYR A 56 -4.18 6.10 0.91
CA TYR A 56 -4.93 7.27 0.47
C TYR A 56 -4.05 8.52 0.44
N GLU A 57 -3.38 8.85 1.55
CA GLU A 57 -2.46 9.99 1.66
C GLU A 57 -1.40 9.95 0.57
N TRP A 58 -0.79 8.78 0.33
CA TRP A 58 0.18 8.59 -0.74
C TRP A 58 -0.44 8.78 -2.13
N SER A 59 -1.59 8.18 -2.40
CA SER A 59 -2.26 8.29 -3.71
C SER A 59 -2.60 9.75 -4.06
N GLN A 60 -2.94 10.57 -3.06
CA GLN A 60 -3.24 11.99 -3.26
C GLN A 60 -2.02 12.85 -3.61
N THR A 61 -0.79 12.32 -3.51
CA THR A 61 0.42 13.05 -3.92
C THR A 61 0.52 13.27 -5.44
N ALA A 62 -0.30 12.55 -6.23
CA ALA A 62 -0.46 12.74 -7.68
C ALA A 62 -1.86 13.28 -8.02
N PRO A 63 -2.18 14.54 -7.70
CA PRO A 63 -3.55 15.08 -7.80
C PRO A 63 -4.12 15.09 -9.22
N GLU A 64 -3.28 15.17 -10.26
CA GLU A 64 -3.70 15.16 -11.66
C GLU A 64 -4.19 13.78 -12.14
N ARG A 65 -3.85 12.71 -11.42
CA ARG A 65 -4.26 11.33 -11.74
C ARG A 65 -5.12 10.68 -10.67
N PHE A 66 -5.12 11.22 -9.46
CA PHE A 66 -5.89 10.68 -8.35
C PHE A 66 -7.39 10.76 -8.63
N ASP A 67 -8.06 9.62 -8.54
CA ASP A 67 -9.51 9.50 -8.60
C ASP A 67 -10.01 8.79 -7.33
N PHE A 68 -10.90 9.49 -6.62
CA PHE A 68 -11.41 9.04 -5.31
C PHE A 68 -12.22 7.74 -5.42
N ASP A 69 -13.06 7.61 -6.45
CA ASP A 69 -13.91 6.44 -6.63
C ASP A 69 -13.08 5.22 -7.09
N ALA A 70 -12.07 5.45 -7.92
CA ALA A 70 -11.12 4.44 -8.34
C ALA A 70 -10.28 3.92 -7.16
N PHE A 71 -9.84 4.81 -6.25
CA PHE A 71 -9.15 4.41 -5.03
C PHE A 71 -9.98 3.44 -4.19
N TRP A 72 -11.23 3.81 -3.88
CA TRP A 72 -12.10 2.95 -3.09
C TRP A 72 -12.48 1.67 -3.83
N THR A 73 -12.59 1.71 -5.16
CA THR A 73 -12.78 0.50 -5.97
C THR A 73 -11.60 -0.48 -5.79
N VAL A 74 -10.36 0.02 -5.81
CA VAL A 74 -9.16 -0.80 -5.59
C VAL A 74 -9.07 -1.34 -4.17
N VAL A 75 -9.31 -0.50 -3.16
CA VAL A 75 -9.34 -0.89 -1.74
C VAL A 75 -10.36 -2.03 -1.52
N ASN A 76 -11.59 -1.86 -2.02
CA ASN A 76 -12.65 -2.85 -1.86
C ASN A 76 -12.41 -4.14 -2.65
N SER A 77 -11.60 -4.08 -3.71
CA SER A 77 -11.19 -5.25 -4.50
C SER A 77 -10.00 -6.02 -3.92
N TYR A 78 -9.44 -5.56 -2.78
CA TYR A 78 -8.36 -6.29 -2.12
C TYR A 78 -8.86 -7.61 -1.54
N GLU A 79 -8.13 -8.69 -1.77
CA GLU A 79 -8.44 -10.05 -1.29
C GLU A 79 -7.21 -10.61 -0.60
N ALA A 80 -7.26 -10.77 0.73
CA ALA A 80 -6.10 -11.21 1.50
C ALA A 80 -5.75 -12.70 1.26
N ASP A 81 -6.74 -13.52 0.89
CA ASP A 81 -6.61 -14.98 0.73
C ASP A 81 -6.32 -15.40 -0.73
N ARG A 82 -5.83 -14.48 -1.57
CA ARG A 82 -5.48 -14.76 -2.97
C ARG A 82 -4.25 -15.68 -3.06
N GLU A 83 -4.17 -16.50 -4.12
CA GLU A 83 -3.11 -17.51 -4.31
C GLU A 83 -1.69 -16.92 -4.36
N ASP A 84 -1.54 -15.72 -4.95
CA ASP A 84 -0.31 -14.93 -4.97
C ASP A 84 -0.56 -13.57 -4.28
N PRO A 85 -0.45 -13.51 -2.94
CA PRO A 85 -0.79 -12.31 -2.19
C PRO A 85 0.28 -11.24 -2.36
N ILE A 86 -0.18 -10.02 -2.66
CA ILE A 86 0.66 -8.84 -2.53
C ILE A 86 0.97 -8.63 -1.05
N THR A 87 2.25 -8.39 -0.75
CA THR A 87 2.73 -8.19 0.62
C THR A 87 3.43 -6.85 0.73
N LEU A 88 3.76 -6.45 1.96
CA LEU A 88 4.57 -5.26 2.21
C LEU A 88 5.94 -5.29 1.51
N GLY A 89 6.44 -6.46 1.11
CA GLY A 89 7.67 -6.60 0.31
C GLY A 89 7.60 -5.86 -1.03
N THR A 90 6.40 -5.70 -1.61
CA THR A 90 6.18 -4.93 -2.85
C THR A 90 6.57 -3.46 -2.68
N LEU A 91 6.30 -2.83 -1.53
CA LEU A 91 6.72 -1.45 -1.27
C LEU A 91 8.25 -1.33 -1.21
N TYR A 92 8.93 -2.27 -0.56
CA TYR A 92 10.40 -2.30 -0.55
C TYR A 92 10.99 -2.45 -1.95
N PHE A 93 10.37 -3.28 -2.79
CA PHE A 93 10.80 -3.48 -4.17
C PHE A 93 10.67 -2.19 -4.99
N TYR A 94 9.50 -1.55 -4.99
CA TYR A 94 9.26 -0.33 -5.76
C TYR A 94 10.03 0.87 -5.22
N ALA A 95 10.14 1.04 -3.89
CA ALA A 95 10.94 2.11 -3.29
C ALA A 95 12.40 2.02 -3.74
N ARG A 96 12.97 0.80 -3.85
CA ARG A 96 14.33 0.61 -4.35
C ARG A 96 14.49 0.95 -5.83
N LEU A 97 13.45 0.76 -6.64
CA LEU A 97 13.44 1.16 -8.05
C LEU A 97 13.35 2.68 -8.20
N GLY A 98 12.49 3.35 -7.41
CA GLY A 98 12.31 4.80 -7.43
C GLY A 98 13.56 5.57 -7.01
N VAL A 99 14.33 5.06 -6.03
CA VAL A 99 15.63 5.63 -5.61
C VAL A 99 16.69 5.61 -6.72
N ALA A 100 16.52 4.82 -7.78
CA ALA A 100 17.46 4.72 -8.89
C ALA A 100 17.15 5.64 -10.08
N SER A 101 16.21 6.59 -9.93
CA SER A 101 15.74 7.51 -10.99
C SER A 101 16.40 8.88 -10.90
#